data_AF-A0A368MHU9-F1
#
_entry.id   AF-A0A368MHU9-F1
#
_cell.length_a   1.000
_cell.length_b   1.000
_cell.length_c   1.000
_cell.angle_alpha   90.00
_cell.angle_beta   90.00
_cell.angle_gamma   90.00
#
_symmetry.space_group_name_H-M   'P 1'
#
loop_
_entity.id
_entity.type
_entity.pdbx_description
1 polymer ?
#
loop_
_entity_poly.entity_id
_entity_poly.type
_entity_poly.pdbx_seq_one_letter_code
_entity_poly.pdbx_strand_id
1 'polypeptide(L)'
;MKKYILLVLFFLSSVGQITAQQWMRSLEIARKLALVQNKMVLMVWEESTYYDYPVVVQDNRGRYLVIPNLFSDEKLSPLIWENFVPVIVNEDEYTDLYLKIKGKRKQSYIDKFNDDSIKIMDINGNILNVNKYTEELQDITKLIDGYALNTQFISNELTNYYKQQSFYSAYFLASKYLELTLYTREDIRSNIVDLFNIYLKEAIQFAQNAKSDSKASLLYRCELLNIQQYLYLEHPKKVLRMLKKLEKSEVTENNEALLAFLYYTANKCLKDDEDAEVWKSKVSSLNLKKAENIINLNL
;
A
#
# COMPACT_ATOMS: atom_id res chain seq x y z
N MET A 1 17.09 -52.25 10.79
CA MET A 1 17.25 -50.83 11.21
C MET A 1 18.27 -50.07 10.36
N LYS A 2 19.50 -50.57 10.15
CA LYS A 2 20.53 -49.86 9.34
C LYS A 2 20.12 -49.54 7.88
N LYS A 3 19.35 -50.41 7.21
CA LYS A 3 18.87 -50.18 5.83
C LYS A 3 17.82 -49.05 5.72
N TYR A 4 16.99 -48.86 6.74
CA TYR A 4 15.97 -47.80 6.74
C TYR A 4 16.57 -46.43 7.07
N ILE A 5 17.62 -46.40 7.89
CA ILE A 5 18.38 -45.17 8.20
C ILE A 5 19.09 -44.65 6.95
N LEU A 6 19.70 -45.53 6.15
CA LEU A 6 20.33 -45.18 4.87
C LEU A 6 19.32 -44.64 3.85
N LEU A 7 18.10 -45.17 3.83
CA LEU A 7 17.04 -44.75 2.90
C LEU A 7 16.49 -43.36 3.28
N VAL A 8 16.37 -43.07 4.58
CA VAL A 8 15.98 -41.74 5.09
C VAL A 8 17.10 -40.71 4.86
N LEU A 9 18.37 -41.09 5.04
CA LEU A 9 19.52 -40.23 4.71
C LEU A 9 19.59 -39.91 3.21
N PHE A 10 19.26 -40.87 2.34
CA PHE A 10 19.23 -40.66 0.88
C PHE A 10 18.12 -39.70 0.45
N PHE A 11 16.93 -39.78 1.07
CA PHE A 11 15.83 -38.84 0.84
C PHE A 11 16.09 -37.43 1.39
N LEU A 12 16.84 -37.32 2.50
CA LEU A 12 17.24 -36.03 3.06
C LEU A 12 18.35 -35.35 2.25
N SER A 13 19.22 -36.11 1.57
CA SER A 13 20.26 -35.55 0.70
C SER A 13 19.74 -35.00 -0.65
N SER A 14 18.53 -35.37 -1.08
CA SER A 14 17.92 -34.81 -2.30
C SER A 14 17.19 -33.48 -2.10
N VAL A 15 17.06 -33.00 -0.85
CA VAL A 15 16.43 -31.69 -0.54
C VAL A 15 17.46 -30.53 -0.58
N GLY A 16 18.69 -30.83 -1.01
CA GLY A 16 19.83 -29.91 -0.95
C GLY A 16 20.19 -29.18 -2.25
N GLN A 17 19.27 -29.03 -3.21
CA GLN A 17 19.45 -28.04 -4.27
C GLN A 17 18.57 -26.84 -3.95
N ILE A 18 19.16 -25.83 -3.32
CA ILE A 18 18.60 -24.47 -3.25
C ILE A 18 18.68 -23.93 -4.69
N THR A 19 17.78 -24.39 -5.55
CA THR A 19 17.48 -23.63 -6.77
C THR A 19 16.75 -22.38 -6.31
N ALA A 20 17.15 -21.23 -6.82
CA ALA A 20 16.41 -20.00 -6.57
C ALA A 20 14.93 -20.24 -6.86
N GLN A 21 14.06 -19.92 -5.90
CA GLN A 21 12.63 -20.19 -6.02
C GLN A 21 12.10 -19.51 -7.30
N GLN A 22 11.45 -20.30 -8.17
CA GLN A 22 10.95 -19.79 -9.44
C GLN A 22 9.87 -18.74 -9.20
N TRP A 23 9.82 -17.71 -10.05
CA TRP A 23 8.75 -16.71 -10.03
C TRP A 23 7.39 -17.37 -10.25
N MET A 24 6.37 -16.87 -9.56
CA MET A 24 5.02 -17.39 -9.70
C MET A 24 4.46 -17.05 -11.08
N ARG A 25 3.49 -17.85 -11.57
CA ARG A 25 2.80 -17.63 -12.86
C ARG A 25 1.32 -17.34 -12.72
N SER A 26 0.79 -17.36 -11.50
CA SER A 26 -0.60 -17.01 -11.21
C SER A 26 -0.65 -15.83 -10.27
N LEU A 27 -1.18 -14.70 -10.75
CA LEU A 27 -1.36 -13.51 -9.94
C LEU A 27 -2.27 -13.77 -8.74
N GLU A 28 -3.31 -14.59 -8.91
CA GLU A 28 -4.22 -14.95 -7.82
C GLU A 28 -3.51 -15.69 -6.68
N ILE A 29 -2.69 -16.71 -7.02
CA ILE A 29 -1.95 -17.48 -6.01
C ILE A 29 -0.88 -16.60 -5.37
N ALA A 30 -0.20 -15.75 -6.15
CA ALA A 30 0.80 -14.81 -5.63
C ALA A 30 0.19 -13.83 -4.61
N ARG A 31 -0.99 -13.28 -4.88
CA ARG A 31 -1.71 -12.40 -3.95
C ARG A 31 -2.11 -13.12 -2.66
N LYS A 32 -2.56 -14.37 -2.75
CA LYS A 32 -2.89 -15.20 -1.57
C LYS A 32 -1.64 -15.50 -0.73
N LEU A 33 -0.52 -15.81 -1.38
CA LEU A 33 0.75 -16.05 -0.70
C LEU A 33 1.28 -14.78 -0.03
N ALA A 34 1.20 -13.64 -0.72
CA ALA A 34 1.59 -12.33 -0.20
C ALA A 34 0.79 -11.95 1.06
N LEU A 35 -0.52 -12.26 1.08
CA LEU A 35 -1.35 -12.07 2.26
C LEU A 35 -0.88 -12.92 3.44
N VAL A 36 -0.54 -14.20 3.21
CA VAL A 36 -0.06 -15.10 4.27
C VAL A 36 1.33 -14.70 4.77
N GLN A 37 2.20 -14.20 3.89
CA GLN A 37 3.56 -13.80 4.23
C GLN A 37 3.68 -12.34 4.69
N ASN A 38 2.59 -11.58 4.70
CA ASN A 38 2.58 -10.14 4.97
C ASN A 38 3.54 -9.33 4.08
N LYS A 39 3.59 -9.68 2.79
CA LYS A 39 4.44 -9.04 1.79
C LYS A 39 3.62 -8.32 0.74
N MET A 40 4.29 -7.42 0.02
CA MET A 40 3.78 -6.88 -1.25
C MET A 40 4.07 -7.87 -2.39
N VAL A 41 3.32 -7.74 -3.49
CA VAL A 41 3.54 -8.52 -4.71
C VAL A 41 4.48 -7.72 -5.63
N LEU A 42 5.52 -8.37 -6.14
CA LEU A 42 6.33 -7.83 -7.23
C LEU A 42 5.84 -8.47 -8.52
N MET A 43 5.27 -7.67 -9.41
CA MET A 43 4.66 -8.15 -10.64
C MET A 43 5.38 -7.55 -11.85
N VAL A 44 5.58 -8.39 -12.85
CA VAL A 44 6.01 -8.01 -14.20
C VAL A 44 5.09 -8.67 -15.22
N TRP A 45 4.97 -8.04 -16.38
CA TRP A 45 4.32 -8.62 -17.56
C TRP A 45 5.20 -9.71 -18.18
N GLU A 46 4.58 -10.70 -18.81
CA GLU A 46 5.31 -11.83 -19.40
C GLU A 46 6.19 -11.38 -20.55
N GLU A 47 5.76 -10.40 -21.34
CA GLU A 47 6.56 -9.85 -22.44
C GLU A 47 7.92 -9.32 -21.98
N SER A 48 8.00 -8.76 -20.77
CA SER A 48 9.26 -8.27 -20.18
C SER A 48 10.31 -9.35 -19.98
N THR A 49 9.92 -10.64 -20.01
CA THR A 49 10.82 -11.79 -19.84
C THR A 49 11.46 -12.27 -21.15
N TYR A 50 11.04 -11.71 -22.30
CA TYR A 50 11.53 -12.13 -23.62
C TYR A 50 12.82 -11.44 -24.05
N TYR A 51 13.28 -10.45 -23.29
CA TYR A 51 14.52 -9.72 -23.53
C TYR A 51 15.32 -9.60 -22.24
N ASP A 52 16.59 -9.18 -22.38
CA ASP A 52 17.42 -8.91 -21.21
C ASP A 52 16.86 -7.71 -20.46
N TYR A 53 16.50 -7.93 -19.20
CA TYR A 53 15.94 -6.93 -18.32
C TYR A 53 16.99 -6.46 -17.30
N PRO A 54 17.89 -5.52 -17.68
CA PRO A 54 18.97 -5.10 -16.81
C PRO A 54 18.43 -4.29 -15.62
N VAL A 55 18.98 -4.57 -14.45
CA VAL A 55 18.62 -3.89 -13.20
C VAL A 55 19.87 -3.56 -12.40
N VAL A 56 19.73 -2.61 -11.48
CA VAL A 56 20.81 -2.26 -10.54
C VAL A 56 20.46 -2.76 -9.15
N VAL A 57 21.45 -3.31 -8.45
CA VAL A 57 21.34 -3.72 -7.05
C VAL A 57 22.58 -3.25 -6.28
N GLN A 58 22.39 -2.75 -5.06
CA GLN A 58 23.48 -2.40 -4.18
C GLN A 58 23.96 -3.63 -3.39
N ASP A 59 25.27 -3.88 -3.40
CA ASP A 59 25.87 -4.95 -2.59
C ASP A 59 25.98 -4.55 -1.11
N ASN A 60 26.37 -5.52 -0.28
CA ASN A 60 26.57 -5.32 1.16
C ASN A 60 27.71 -4.33 1.54
N ARG A 61 28.48 -3.84 0.55
CA ARG A 61 29.51 -2.81 0.72
C ARG A 61 29.05 -1.45 0.18
N GLY A 62 27.80 -1.33 -0.25
CA GLY A 62 27.24 -0.09 -0.79
C GLY A 62 27.56 0.14 -2.27
N ARG A 63 28.11 -0.84 -3.00
CA ARG A 63 28.48 -0.69 -4.42
C ARG A 63 27.31 -1.09 -5.31
N TYR A 64 27.05 -0.29 -6.35
CA TYR A 64 26.06 -0.63 -7.36
C TYR A 64 26.60 -1.69 -8.33
N LEU A 65 25.86 -2.78 -8.47
CA LEU A 65 26.09 -3.86 -9.42
C LEU A 65 24.99 -3.81 -10.48
N VAL A 66 25.38 -3.90 -11.74
CA VAL A 66 24.44 -4.06 -12.85
C VAL A 66 24.26 -5.55 -13.10
N ILE A 67 23.02 -6.02 -12.96
CA ILE A 67 22.63 -7.39 -13.30
C ILE A 67 22.04 -7.33 -14.71
N PRO A 68 22.62 -8.03 -15.71
CA PRO A 68 22.18 -7.92 -17.10
C PRO A 68 20.72 -8.34 -17.32
N ASN A 69 20.22 -9.29 -16.53
CA ASN A 69 18.87 -9.80 -16.67
C ASN A 69 18.29 -10.25 -15.32
N LEU A 70 17.24 -9.54 -14.88
CA LEU A 70 16.45 -9.76 -13.67
C LEU A 70 16.02 -11.22 -13.46
N PHE A 71 15.73 -11.95 -14.53
CA PHE A 71 15.12 -13.28 -14.48
C PHE A 71 16.13 -14.42 -14.41
N SER A 72 17.42 -14.14 -14.64
CA SER A 72 18.47 -15.16 -14.78
C SER A 72 19.47 -15.21 -13.63
N ASP A 73 19.51 -14.18 -12.77
CA ASP A 73 20.52 -14.09 -11.72
C ASP A 73 20.14 -14.88 -10.45
N GLU A 74 21.00 -15.83 -10.09
CA GLU A 74 20.80 -16.76 -8.96
C GLU A 74 20.83 -16.08 -7.59
N LYS A 75 21.44 -14.89 -7.46
CA LYS A 75 21.53 -14.15 -6.19
C LYS A 75 20.39 -13.16 -6.02
N LEU A 76 19.88 -12.62 -7.12
CA LEU A 76 18.83 -11.62 -7.12
C LEU A 76 17.46 -12.22 -6.80
N SER A 77 17.14 -13.39 -7.35
CA SER A 77 15.85 -14.04 -7.10
C SER A 77 15.59 -14.31 -5.60
N PRO A 78 16.53 -14.88 -4.82
CA PRO A 78 16.37 -15.01 -3.37
C PRO A 78 16.13 -13.67 -2.64
N LEU A 79 16.85 -12.61 -3.04
CA LEU A 79 16.68 -11.27 -2.45
C LEU A 79 15.27 -10.72 -2.73
N ILE A 80 14.74 -10.94 -3.93
CA ILE A 80 13.38 -10.55 -4.29
C ILE A 80 12.37 -11.35 -3.45
N TRP A 81 12.54 -12.68 -3.35
CA TRP A 81 11.65 -13.54 -2.55
C TRP A 81 11.65 -13.21 -1.06
N GLU A 82 12.77 -12.75 -0.51
CA GLU A 82 12.86 -12.31 0.87
C GLU A 82 11.93 -11.12 1.14
N ASN A 83 11.81 -10.20 0.18
CA ASN A 83 11.15 -8.90 0.35
C ASN A 83 9.74 -8.82 -0.28
N PHE A 84 9.48 -9.61 -1.31
CA PHE A 84 8.26 -9.61 -2.11
C PHE A 84 7.79 -11.02 -2.43
N VAL A 85 6.57 -11.13 -2.94
CA VAL A 85 6.13 -12.31 -3.68
C VAL A 85 6.22 -12.02 -5.18
N PRO A 86 7.21 -12.54 -5.91
CA PRO A 86 7.40 -12.27 -7.33
C PRO A 86 6.48 -13.10 -8.22
N VAL A 87 5.89 -12.45 -9.23
CA VAL A 87 5.00 -13.06 -10.20
C VAL A 87 5.22 -12.50 -11.60
N ILE A 88 5.25 -13.39 -12.59
CA ILE A 88 5.17 -13.05 -14.01
C ILE A 88 3.72 -13.31 -14.43
N VAL A 89 3.05 -12.29 -14.93
CA VAL A 89 1.64 -12.35 -15.31
C VAL A 89 1.52 -12.44 -16.82
N ASN A 90 0.73 -13.39 -17.30
CA ASN A 90 0.53 -13.64 -18.72
C ASN A 90 -0.28 -12.50 -19.37
N GLU A 91 0.05 -12.16 -20.62
CA GLU A 91 -0.60 -11.08 -21.38
C GLU A 91 -2.10 -11.32 -21.60
N ASP A 92 -2.56 -12.58 -21.61
CA ASP A 92 -3.99 -12.91 -21.74
C ASP A 92 -4.81 -12.35 -20.56
N GLU A 93 -4.19 -12.14 -19.38
CA GLU A 93 -4.84 -11.51 -18.23
C GLU A 93 -5.00 -9.98 -18.37
N TYR A 94 -4.32 -9.35 -19.35
CA TYR A 94 -4.30 -7.89 -19.51
C TYR A 94 -5.70 -7.30 -19.62
N THR A 95 -6.56 -7.88 -20.47
CA THR A 95 -7.90 -7.34 -20.73
C THR A 95 -8.73 -7.30 -19.44
N ASP A 96 -8.74 -8.39 -18.68
CA ASP A 96 -9.51 -8.50 -17.44
C ASP A 96 -8.98 -7.58 -16.34
N LEU A 97 -7.65 -7.43 -16.25
CA LEU A 97 -7.02 -6.54 -15.30
C LEU A 97 -7.23 -5.06 -15.66
N TYR A 98 -7.12 -4.70 -16.94
CA TYR A 98 -7.34 -3.35 -17.44
C TYR A 98 -8.80 -2.90 -17.23
N LEU A 99 -9.78 -3.77 -17.53
CA LEU A 99 -11.19 -3.45 -17.33
C LEU A 99 -11.53 -3.12 -15.87
N LYS A 100 -10.81 -3.69 -14.89
CA LYS A 100 -11.02 -3.38 -13.47
C LYS A 100 -10.61 -1.95 -13.13
N ILE A 101 -9.61 -1.39 -13.80
CA ILE A 101 -9.02 -0.07 -13.54
C ILE A 101 -9.46 1.02 -14.53
N LYS A 102 -9.98 0.65 -15.70
CA LYS A 102 -10.41 1.56 -16.78
C LYS A 102 -11.41 2.60 -16.27
N GLY A 103 -11.11 3.88 -16.49
CA GLY A 103 -11.94 5.00 -16.05
C GLY A 103 -11.95 5.26 -14.54
N LYS A 104 -11.20 4.48 -13.74
CA LYS A 104 -11.15 4.61 -12.27
C LYS A 104 -9.80 5.12 -11.76
N ARG A 105 -8.75 5.08 -12.57
CA ARG A 105 -7.37 5.44 -12.20
C ARG A 105 -6.86 6.62 -13.04
N LYS A 106 -5.88 7.35 -12.50
CA LYS A 106 -5.22 8.47 -13.18
C LYS A 106 -4.36 7.96 -14.35
N GLN A 107 -4.08 8.81 -15.35
CA GLN A 107 -3.30 8.41 -16.53
C GLN A 107 -1.95 7.79 -16.14
N SER A 108 -1.20 8.40 -15.21
CA SER A 108 0.10 7.84 -14.80
C SER A 108 0.02 6.45 -14.17
N TYR A 109 -1.12 6.10 -13.54
CA TYR A 109 -1.35 4.73 -13.07
C TYR A 109 -1.56 3.78 -14.25
N ILE A 110 -2.32 4.20 -15.26
CA ILE A 110 -2.55 3.42 -16.48
C ILE A 110 -1.24 3.24 -17.25
N ASP A 111 -0.43 4.28 -17.37
CA ASP A 111 0.90 4.22 -18.00
C ASP A 111 1.79 3.22 -17.26
N LYS A 112 1.87 3.32 -15.93
CA LYS A 112 2.60 2.36 -15.08
C LYS A 112 2.06 0.94 -15.19
N PHE A 113 0.74 0.77 -15.36
CA PHE A 113 0.14 -0.55 -15.53
C PHE A 113 0.51 -1.15 -16.90
N ASN A 114 0.57 -0.34 -17.95
CA ASN A 114 0.83 -0.80 -19.32
C ASN A 114 2.29 -1.03 -19.66
N ASP A 115 3.22 -0.31 -19.00
CA ASP A 115 4.65 -0.43 -19.32
C ASP A 115 5.27 -1.76 -18.82
N ASP A 116 6.51 -2.05 -19.24
CA ASP A 116 7.24 -3.25 -18.81
C ASP A 116 7.98 -3.08 -17.48
N SER A 117 7.79 -1.96 -16.78
CA SER A 117 8.47 -1.71 -15.51
C SER A 117 7.96 -2.63 -14.39
N ILE A 118 8.70 -2.78 -13.30
CA ILE A 118 8.25 -3.59 -12.16
C ILE A 118 7.08 -2.87 -11.51
N LYS A 119 6.00 -3.60 -11.21
CA LYS A 119 4.88 -3.12 -10.43
C LYS A 119 4.94 -3.72 -9.03
N ILE A 120 4.96 -2.87 -8.00
CA ILE A 120 4.79 -3.30 -6.62
C ILE A 120 3.33 -3.10 -6.24
N MET A 121 2.65 -4.19 -5.92
CA MET A 121 1.21 -4.22 -5.73
C MET A 121 0.84 -4.69 -4.32
N ASP A 122 -0.26 -4.18 -3.80
CA ASP A 122 -0.91 -4.82 -2.66
C ASP A 122 -1.62 -6.12 -3.07
N ILE A 123 -2.09 -6.87 -2.07
CA ILE A 123 -2.80 -8.14 -2.27
C ILE A 123 -4.17 -7.97 -2.94
N ASN A 124 -4.64 -6.76 -3.15
CA ASN A 124 -5.90 -6.44 -3.83
C ASN A 124 -5.69 -6.01 -5.28
N GLY A 125 -4.44 -5.90 -5.71
CA GLY A 125 -4.06 -5.64 -7.10
C GLY A 125 -3.87 -4.15 -7.42
N ASN A 126 -3.74 -3.27 -6.41
CA ASN A 126 -3.43 -1.87 -6.68
C ASN A 126 -1.91 -1.63 -6.64
N ILE A 127 -1.41 -0.90 -7.63
CA ILE A 127 0.01 -0.57 -7.80
C ILE A 127 0.38 0.61 -6.88
N LEU A 128 1.45 0.43 -6.10
CA LEU A 128 2.00 1.42 -5.19
C LEU A 128 3.03 2.33 -5.89
N ASN A 129 3.96 1.75 -6.66
CA ASN A 129 5.13 2.44 -7.21
C ASN A 129 4.86 3.19 -8.53
N VAL A 130 3.76 3.96 -8.59
CA VAL A 130 3.29 4.68 -9.79
C VAL A 130 4.20 5.85 -10.19
N ASN A 131 4.75 6.57 -9.21
CA ASN A 131 5.38 7.87 -9.44
C ASN A 131 6.90 7.81 -9.69
N LYS A 132 7.50 6.63 -9.87
CA LYS A 132 8.92 6.55 -10.23
C LYS A 132 9.04 6.70 -11.74
N TYR A 133 9.65 7.81 -12.16
CA TYR A 133 10.19 7.97 -13.51
C TYR A 133 10.87 6.66 -13.92
N THR A 134 10.64 6.24 -15.16
CA THR A 134 11.36 5.11 -15.76
C THR A 134 12.84 5.48 -15.79
N GLU A 135 13.54 5.18 -14.69
CA GLU A 135 14.99 5.08 -14.68
C GLU A 135 15.35 4.10 -15.81
N GLU A 136 16.36 4.40 -16.61
CA GLU A 136 16.80 3.53 -17.72
C GLU A 136 17.05 2.09 -17.23
N LEU A 137 17.47 1.96 -15.97
CA LEU A 137 17.58 0.70 -15.24
C LEU A 137 16.82 0.81 -13.92
N GLN A 138 16.00 -0.20 -13.59
CA GLN A 138 15.33 -0.23 -12.30
C GLN A 138 16.28 -0.61 -11.17
N ASP A 139 16.25 0.17 -10.10
CA ASP A 139 17.03 -0.07 -8.88
C ASP A 139 16.25 -0.95 -7.89
N ILE A 140 16.65 -2.22 -7.76
CA ILE A 140 16.02 -3.21 -6.87
C ILE A 140 16.19 -2.82 -5.41
N THR A 141 17.33 -2.24 -5.03
CA THR A 141 17.58 -1.78 -3.64
C THR A 141 16.60 -0.67 -3.28
N LYS A 142 16.42 0.33 -4.15
CA LYS A 142 15.42 1.40 -3.93
C LYS A 142 13.97 0.87 -3.95
N LEU A 143 13.69 -0.21 -4.68
CA LEU A 143 12.36 -0.85 -4.65
C LEU A 143 12.13 -1.56 -3.32
N ILE A 144 13.13 -2.30 -2.80
CA ILE A 144 13.07 -2.96 -1.50
C ILE A 144 12.90 -1.91 -0.39
N ASP A 145 13.84 -0.97 -0.31
CA ASP A 145 13.85 0.06 0.75
C ASP A 145 12.57 0.91 0.78
N GLY A 146 11.97 1.14 -0.39
CA GLY A 146 10.77 1.94 -0.53
C GLY A 146 9.47 1.13 -0.45
N TYR A 147 9.40 -0.10 -0.94
CA TYR A 147 8.11 -0.74 -1.19
C TYR A 147 7.98 -2.15 -0.63
N ALA A 148 9.01 -2.73 0.00
CA ALA A 148 8.92 -3.99 0.75
C ALA A 148 8.20 -3.78 2.09
N LEU A 149 6.96 -3.30 2.04
CA LEU A 149 6.16 -3.00 3.20
C LEU A 149 5.75 -4.30 3.91
N ASN A 150 6.03 -4.40 5.21
CA ASN A 150 5.46 -5.44 6.05
C ASN A 150 3.96 -5.14 6.26
N THR A 151 3.10 -5.92 5.60
CA THR A 151 1.65 -5.68 5.59
C THR A 151 0.94 -6.24 6.82
N GLN A 152 1.65 -6.79 7.81
CA GLN A 152 1.08 -7.34 9.05
C GLN A 152 0.23 -6.31 9.81
N PHE A 153 0.61 -5.02 9.74
CA PHE A 153 -0.15 -3.93 10.38
C PHE A 153 -1.54 -3.70 9.75
N ILE A 154 -1.72 -4.05 8.48
CA ILE A 154 -2.94 -3.81 7.70
C ILE A 154 -3.59 -5.12 7.19
N SER A 155 -3.11 -6.28 7.65
CA SER A 155 -3.46 -7.59 7.10
C SER A 155 -4.95 -7.94 7.27
N ASN A 156 -5.55 -7.51 8.39
CA ASN A 156 -6.98 -7.69 8.65
C ASN A 156 -7.84 -6.91 7.64
N GLU A 157 -7.53 -5.63 7.42
CA GLU A 157 -8.26 -4.78 6.49
C GLU A 157 -8.07 -5.23 5.05
N LEU A 158 -6.85 -5.64 4.68
CA LEU A 158 -6.55 -6.27 3.40
C LEU A 158 -7.40 -7.52 3.20
N THR A 159 -7.45 -8.42 4.19
CA THR A 159 -8.23 -9.65 4.16
C THR A 159 -9.73 -9.37 4.03
N ASN A 160 -10.24 -8.41 4.81
CA ASN A 160 -11.66 -8.07 4.82
C ASN A 160 -12.10 -7.52 3.47
N TYR A 161 -11.32 -6.61 2.88
CA TYR A 161 -11.59 -6.10 1.55
C TYR A 161 -11.48 -7.19 0.47
N TYR A 162 -10.44 -8.04 0.55
CA TYR A 162 -10.25 -9.16 -0.39
C TYR A 162 -11.43 -10.13 -0.38
N LYS A 163 -11.96 -10.46 0.81
CA LYS A 163 -13.12 -11.35 0.97
C LYS A 163 -14.42 -10.71 0.55
N GLN A 164 -14.63 -9.44 0.90
CA GLN A 164 -15.89 -8.75 0.62
C GLN A 164 -15.66 -7.24 0.43
N GLN A 165 -15.89 -6.77 -0.79
CA GLN A 165 -15.85 -5.34 -1.10
C GLN A 165 -17.16 -4.67 -0.66
N SER A 166 -17.03 -3.67 0.20
CA SER A 166 -18.15 -2.93 0.79
C SER A 166 -17.67 -1.55 1.21
N PHE A 167 -18.59 -0.67 1.63
CA PHE A 167 -18.23 0.61 2.23
C PHE A 167 -17.22 0.44 3.36
N TYR A 168 -17.50 -0.43 4.34
CA TYR A 168 -16.69 -0.55 5.53
C TYR A 168 -15.32 -1.16 5.24
N SER A 169 -15.27 -2.22 4.44
CA SER A 169 -13.99 -2.85 4.10
C SER A 169 -13.08 -1.91 3.29
N ALA A 170 -13.64 -1.13 2.36
CA ALA A 170 -12.88 -0.10 1.63
C ALA A 170 -12.46 1.08 2.53
N TYR A 171 -13.39 1.59 3.35
CA TYR A 171 -13.14 2.73 4.24
C TYR A 171 -12.06 2.43 5.28
N PHE A 172 -12.14 1.28 5.96
CA PHE A 172 -11.16 0.92 6.99
C PHE A 172 -9.79 0.62 6.38
N LEU A 173 -9.75 -0.03 5.21
CA LEU A 173 -8.48 -0.25 4.50
C LEU A 173 -7.85 1.08 4.09
N ALA A 174 -8.63 2.01 3.54
CA ALA A 174 -8.16 3.36 3.25
C ALA A 174 -7.57 4.03 4.50
N SER A 175 -8.32 4.06 5.60
CA SER A 175 -7.85 4.64 6.87
C SER A 175 -6.55 4.01 7.37
N LYS A 176 -6.38 2.69 7.19
CA LYS A 176 -5.17 1.98 7.60
C LYS A 176 -3.96 2.27 6.73
N TYR A 177 -4.14 2.46 5.43
CA TYR A 177 -3.07 2.94 4.57
C TYR A 177 -2.59 4.33 5.00
N LEU A 178 -3.47 5.25 5.40
CA LEU A 178 -3.04 6.52 5.99
C LEU A 178 -2.22 6.32 7.26
N GLU A 179 -2.65 5.45 8.18
CA GLU A 179 -1.88 5.16 9.39
C GLU A 179 -0.51 4.54 9.09
N LEU A 180 -0.42 3.72 8.06
CA LEU A 180 0.84 3.11 7.63
C LEU A 180 1.88 4.17 7.24
N THR A 181 1.46 5.34 6.74
CA THR A 181 2.38 6.43 6.38
C THR A 181 3.28 6.88 7.54
N LEU A 182 2.81 6.75 8.79
CA LEU A 182 3.56 7.10 10.00
C LEU A 182 4.79 6.21 10.21
N TYR A 183 4.80 5.01 9.64
CA TYR A 183 5.84 4.00 9.83
C TYR A 183 6.67 3.80 8.57
N THR A 184 6.58 4.73 7.62
CA THR A 184 7.23 4.64 6.33
C THR A 184 8.07 5.86 6.02
N ARG A 185 9.04 5.66 5.12
CA ARG A 185 9.93 6.73 4.66
C ARG A 185 9.13 7.84 3.99
N GLU A 186 9.62 9.07 4.12
CA GLU A 186 8.97 10.27 3.60
C GLU A 186 8.78 10.23 2.07
N ASP A 187 9.79 9.73 1.35
CA ASP A 187 9.82 9.66 -0.11
C ASP A 187 8.70 8.79 -0.71
N ILE A 188 8.17 7.82 0.04
CA ILE A 188 7.08 6.96 -0.42
C ILE A 188 5.70 7.33 0.15
N ARG A 189 5.60 8.30 1.06
CA ARG A 189 4.30 8.66 1.69
C ARG A 189 3.26 9.03 0.64
N SER A 190 3.66 9.77 -0.38
CA SER A 190 2.79 10.15 -1.49
C SER A 190 2.21 8.92 -2.24
N ASN A 191 3.02 7.87 -2.44
CA ASN A 191 2.57 6.62 -3.05
C ASN A 191 1.56 5.88 -2.16
N ILE A 192 1.78 5.86 -0.85
CA ILE A 192 0.84 5.23 0.09
C ILE A 192 -0.47 6.01 0.15
N VAL A 193 -0.40 7.35 0.10
CA VAL A 193 -1.58 8.21 0.00
C VAL A 193 -2.32 8.01 -1.33
N ASP A 194 -1.62 7.71 -2.43
CA ASP A 194 -2.24 7.31 -3.70
C ASP A 194 -3.05 5.99 -3.55
N LEU A 195 -2.53 4.97 -2.83
CA LEU A 195 -3.29 3.76 -2.50
C LEU A 195 -4.49 4.06 -1.61
N PHE A 196 -4.31 4.88 -0.57
CA PHE A 196 -5.42 5.37 0.26
C PHE A 196 -6.54 5.97 -0.60
N ASN A 197 -6.18 6.86 -1.54
CA ASN A 197 -7.14 7.54 -2.40
C ASN A 197 -7.89 6.59 -3.33
N ILE A 198 -7.26 5.48 -3.75
CA ILE A 198 -7.94 4.41 -4.50
C ILE A 198 -9.07 3.81 -3.66
N TYR A 199 -8.78 3.35 -2.44
CA TYR A 199 -9.78 2.71 -1.59
C TYR A 199 -10.84 3.68 -1.08
N LEU A 200 -10.46 4.92 -0.78
CA LEU A 200 -11.41 5.96 -0.39
C LEU A 200 -12.42 6.24 -1.52
N LYS A 201 -11.97 6.31 -2.77
CA LYS A 201 -12.87 6.48 -3.93
C LYS A 201 -13.88 5.34 -4.04
N GLU A 202 -13.46 4.11 -3.79
CA GLU A 202 -14.36 2.95 -3.81
C GLU A 202 -15.33 3.00 -2.62
N ALA A 203 -14.87 3.39 -1.43
CA ALA A 203 -15.76 3.63 -0.29
C ALA A 203 -16.83 4.70 -0.61
N ILE A 204 -16.44 5.80 -1.28
CA ILE A 204 -17.37 6.84 -1.76
C ILE A 204 -18.39 6.24 -2.74
N GLN A 205 -17.97 5.41 -3.69
CA GLN A 205 -18.90 4.74 -4.62
C GLN A 205 -19.89 3.84 -3.88
N PHE A 206 -19.45 3.07 -2.89
CA PHE A 206 -20.36 2.26 -2.06
C PHE A 206 -21.32 3.14 -1.25
N ALA A 207 -20.86 4.27 -0.70
CA ALA A 207 -21.70 5.21 0.02
C ALA A 207 -22.75 5.87 -0.88
N GLN A 208 -22.40 6.21 -2.13
CA GLN A 208 -23.32 6.80 -3.10
C GLN A 208 -24.50 5.89 -3.45
N ASN A 209 -24.27 4.57 -3.38
CA ASN A 209 -25.24 3.51 -3.64
C ASN A 209 -25.97 3.02 -2.37
N ALA A 210 -25.66 3.56 -1.20
CA ALA A 210 -26.33 3.21 0.04
C ALA A 210 -27.75 3.79 0.13
N LYS A 211 -28.57 3.29 1.06
CA LYS A 211 -29.90 3.85 1.35
C LYS A 211 -29.79 5.32 1.77
N SER A 212 -30.81 6.13 1.41
CA SER A 212 -30.87 7.58 1.64
C SER A 212 -30.42 7.99 3.03
N ASP A 213 -30.94 7.31 4.05
CA ASP A 213 -30.77 7.69 5.46
C ASP A 213 -29.32 7.53 5.94
N SER A 214 -28.57 6.62 5.31
CA SER A 214 -27.16 6.37 5.62
C SER A 214 -26.20 7.13 4.70
N LYS A 215 -26.63 7.50 3.49
CA LYS A 215 -25.76 8.03 2.43
C LYS A 215 -25.02 9.30 2.86
N ALA A 216 -25.74 10.29 3.40
CA ALA A 216 -25.14 11.56 3.81
C ALA A 216 -24.05 11.36 4.89
N SER A 217 -24.37 10.59 5.94
CA SER A 217 -23.42 10.30 7.02
C SER A 217 -22.15 9.57 6.54
N LEU A 218 -22.30 8.61 5.62
CA LEU A 218 -21.16 7.87 5.06
C LEU A 218 -20.29 8.74 4.16
N LEU A 219 -20.89 9.61 3.33
CA LEU A 219 -20.15 10.55 2.48
C LEU A 219 -19.40 11.59 3.32
N TYR A 220 -20.04 12.15 4.34
CA TYR A 220 -19.38 13.07 5.27
C TYR A 220 -18.18 12.41 5.96
N ARG A 221 -18.33 11.15 6.38
CA ARG A 221 -17.23 10.37 6.97
C ARG A 221 -16.06 10.17 5.99
N CYS A 222 -16.34 9.93 4.70
CA CYS A 222 -15.32 9.87 3.66
C CYS A 222 -14.64 11.23 3.45
N GLU A 223 -15.40 12.33 3.52
CA GLU A 223 -14.84 13.68 3.37
C GLU A 223 -13.87 14.04 4.51
N LEU A 224 -14.23 13.72 5.76
CA LEU A 224 -13.32 13.90 6.89
C LEU A 224 -12.04 13.05 6.73
N LEU A 225 -12.16 11.80 6.29
CA LEU A 225 -11.00 10.94 6.04
C LEU A 225 -10.14 11.48 4.88
N ASN A 226 -10.77 12.01 3.83
CA ASN A 226 -10.10 12.68 2.73
C ASN A 226 -9.32 13.92 3.21
N ILE A 227 -9.88 14.69 4.14
CA ILE A 227 -9.19 15.82 4.76
C ILE A 227 -8.01 15.33 5.61
N GLN A 228 -8.18 14.23 6.34
CA GLN A 228 -7.15 13.67 7.22
C GLN A 228 -5.82 13.39 6.50
N GLN A 229 -5.85 13.01 5.22
CA GLN A 229 -4.63 12.73 4.45
C GLN A 229 -3.63 13.89 4.49
N TYR A 230 -4.12 15.14 4.57
CA TYR A 230 -3.27 16.33 4.58
C TYR A 230 -2.51 16.53 5.89
N LEU A 231 -2.91 15.88 6.99
CA LEU A 231 -2.09 15.83 8.20
C LEU A 231 -0.84 14.96 8.00
N TYR A 232 -0.99 13.84 7.30
CA TYR A 232 0.11 12.91 6.99
C TYR A 232 1.04 13.41 5.88
N LEU A 233 0.56 14.35 5.07
CA LEU A 233 1.35 15.08 4.07
C LEU A 233 1.88 16.42 4.60
N GLU A 234 1.84 16.64 5.91
CA GLU A 234 2.41 17.85 6.54
C GLU A 234 1.80 19.16 6.03
N HIS A 235 0.48 19.16 5.84
CA HIS A 235 -0.30 20.30 5.36
C HIS A 235 -1.45 20.69 6.32
N PRO A 236 -1.18 20.96 7.62
CA PRO A 236 -2.21 21.23 8.62
C PRO A 236 -3.04 22.50 8.31
N LYS A 237 -2.46 23.53 7.67
CA LYS A 237 -3.23 24.71 7.23
C LYS A 237 -4.32 24.36 6.22
N LYS A 238 -4.04 23.40 5.32
CA LYS A 238 -5.01 22.93 4.33
C LYS A 238 -6.17 22.20 5.01
N VAL A 239 -5.88 21.42 6.06
CA VAL A 239 -6.88 20.74 6.89
C VAL A 239 -7.86 21.76 7.48
N LEU A 240 -7.38 22.74 8.24
CA LEU A 240 -8.24 23.76 8.84
C LEU A 240 -9.07 24.52 7.79
N ARG A 241 -8.48 24.85 6.64
CA ARG A 241 -9.19 25.52 5.54
C ARG A 241 -10.31 24.65 4.97
N MET A 242 -10.12 23.34 4.85
CA MET A 242 -11.15 22.43 4.36
C MET A 242 -12.23 22.20 5.41
N LEU A 243 -11.86 22.01 6.68
CA LEU A 243 -12.82 21.86 7.78
C LEU A 243 -13.75 23.08 7.92
N LYS A 244 -13.23 24.30 7.74
CA LYS A 244 -14.04 25.54 7.76
C LYS A 244 -15.10 25.60 6.65
N LYS A 245 -14.92 24.86 5.56
CA LYS A 245 -15.86 24.80 4.43
C LYS A 245 -16.93 23.73 4.58
N LEU A 246 -16.79 22.83 5.56
CA LEU A 246 -17.77 21.77 5.81
C LEU A 246 -19.06 22.36 6.38
N GLU A 247 -20.20 21.86 5.91
CA GLU A 247 -21.49 22.22 6.46
C GLU A 247 -21.68 21.58 7.83
N LYS A 248 -22.00 22.39 8.84
CA LYS A 248 -22.16 21.93 10.23
C LYS A 248 -23.41 21.05 10.42
N SER A 249 -24.38 21.15 9.53
CA SER A 249 -25.65 20.40 9.55
C SER A 249 -25.49 18.89 9.30
N GLU A 250 -24.33 18.44 8.79
CA GLU A 250 -24.06 17.03 8.49
C GLU A 250 -23.25 16.32 9.58
N VAL A 251 -22.90 17.02 10.67
CA VAL A 251 -22.18 16.43 11.80
C VAL A 251 -23.10 15.51 12.59
N THR A 252 -22.96 14.21 12.37
CA THR A 252 -23.56 13.18 13.21
C THR A 252 -22.63 12.83 14.37
N GLU A 253 -23.18 12.29 15.47
CA GLU A 253 -22.40 11.80 16.62
C GLU A 253 -21.27 10.84 16.18
N ASN A 254 -21.52 10.04 15.13
CA ASN A 254 -20.57 9.07 14.57
C ASN A 254 -19.31 9.69 13.94
N ASN A 255 -19.35 10.98 13.61
CA ASN A 255 -18.29 11.70 12.90
C ASN A 255 -17.65 12.80 13.76
N GLU A 256 -18.26 13.17 14.89
CA GLU A 256 -17.75 14.21 15.79
C GLU A 256 -16.34 13.88 16.32
N ALA A 257 -16.08 12.61 16.65
CA ALA A 257 -14.76 12.19 17.14
C ALA A 257 -13.64 12.39 16.10
N LEU A 258 -13.92 12.14 14.81
CA LEU A 258 -12.94 12.36 13.74
C LEU A 258 -12.79 13.86 13.45
N LEU A 259 -13.88 14.62 13.49
CA LEU A 259 -13.83 16.07 13.35
C LEU A 259 -12.97 16.72 14.45
N ALA A 260 -13.21 16.34 15.71
CA ALA A 260 -12.44 16.81 16.86
C ALA A 260 -10.96 16.44 16.73
N PHE A 261 -10.67 15.20 16.33
CA PHE A 261 -9.30 14.76 16.06
C PHE A 261 -8.61 15.63 15.00
N LEU A 262 -9.29 15.97 13.91
CA LEU A 262 -8.72 16.78 12.83
C LEU A 262 -8.42 18.21 13.28
N TYR A 263 -9.35 18.86 13.97
CA TYR A 263 -9.13 20.21 14.51
C TYR A 263 -8.00 20.22 15.54
N TYR A 264 -8.06 19.32 16.54
CA TYR A 264 -7.04 19.20 17.57
C TYR A 264 -5.64 19.03 16.95
N THR A 265 -5.49 18.02 16.08
CA THR A 265 -4.18 17.68 15.51
C THR A 265 -3.65 18.79 14.61
N ALA A 266 -4.50 19.39 13.76
CA ALA A 266 -4.07 20.45 12.86
C ALA A 266 -3.61 21.71 13.62
N ASN A 267 -4.32 22.11 14.69
CA ASN A 267 -3.94 23.24 15.53
C ASN A 267 -2.64 22.96 16.30
N LYS A 268 -2.48 21.74 16.86
CA LYS A 268 -1.23 21.33 17.51
C LYS A 268 -0.03 21.33 16.55
N CYS A 269 -0.18 20.84 15.31
CA CYS A 269 0.88 20.93 14.30
C CYS A 269 1.27 22.39 13.99
N LEU A 270 0.34 23.33 14.17
CA LEU A 270 0.55 24.77 13.97
C LEU A 270 0.99 25.52 15.24
N LYS A 271 1.20 24.80 16.36
CA LYS A 271 1.54 25.35 17.67
C LYS A 271 0.47 26.32 18.22
N ASP A 272 -0.77 26.12 17.80
CA ASP A 272 -1.94 26.86 18.29
C ASP A 272 -2.61 26.07 19.42
N ASP A 273 -2.07 26.20 20.62
CA ASP A 273 -2.51 25.43 21.78
C ASP A 273 -3.89 25.86 22.29
N GLU A 274 -4.26 27.12 22.11
CA GLU A 274 -5.55 27.66 22.53
C GLU A 274 -6.68 27.03 21.73
N ASP A 275 -6.59 27.09 20.39
CA ASP A 275 -7.59 26.49 19.51
C ASP A 275 -7.55 24.95 19.55
N ALA A 276 -6.42 24.33 19.91
CA ALA A 276 -6.33 22.88 20.08
C ALA A 276 -7.10 22.41 21.33
N GLU A 277 -6.93 23.08 22.48
CA GLU A 277 -7.46 22.62 23.77
C GLU A 277 -9.00 22.56 23.76
N VAL A 278 -9.67 23.42 22.97
CA VAL A 278 -11.12 23.40 22.74
C VAL A 278 -11.63 22.03 22.27
N TRP A 279 -10.82 21.28 21.52
CA TRP A 279 -11.21 20.00 20.93
C TRP A 279 -10.72 18.79 21.70
N LYS A 280 -9.69 18.93 22.52
CA LYS A 280 -8.96 17.82 23.16
C LYS A 280 -9.84 16.90 24.00
N SER A 281 -10.80 17.45 24.74
CA SER A 281 -11.74 16.67 25.57
C SER A 281 -12.65 15.74 24.75
N LYS A 282 -12.81 16.01 23.46
CA LYS A 282 -13.58 15.20 22.50
C LYS A 282 -12.72 14.19 21.74
N VAL A 283 -11.42 14.17 21.95
CA VAL A 283 -10.49 13.23 21.33
C VAL A 283 -10.22 12.08 22.29
N SER A 284 -10.44 10.85 21.85
CA SER A 284 -10.13 9.66 22.66
C SER A 284 -8.63 9.54 22.94
N SER A 285 -8.25 8.87 24.02
CA SER A 285 -6.84 8.62 24.37
C SER A 285 -6.05 7.95 23.26
N LEU A 286 -6.67 6.99 22.55
CA LEU A 286 -6.08 6.34 21.38
C LEU A 286 -5.79 7.36 20.26
N ASN A 287 -6.73 8.25 19.98
CA ASN A 287 -6.59 9.27 18.95
C ASN A 287 -5.61 10.38 19.38
N LEU A 288 -5.46 10.68 20.67
CA LEU A 288 -4.43 11.58 21.17
C LEU A 288 -3.04 11.03 20.89
N LYS A 289 -2.79 9.75 21.17
CA LYS A 289 -1.50 9.09 20.85
C LYS A 289 -1.22 9.14 19.33
N LYS A 290 -2.25 8.92 18.51
CA LYS A 290 -2.14 9.04 17.05
C LYS A 290 -1.82 10.49 16.63
N ALA A 291 -2.46 11.46 17.25
CA ALA A 291 -2.21 12.89 17.01
C ALA A 291 -0.77 13.25 17.36
N GLU A 292 -0.24 12.79 18.50
CA GLU A 292 1.15 13.01 18.90
C GLU A 292 2.14 12.51 17.84
N ASN A 293 1.93 11.30 17.30
CA ASN A 293 2.77 10.78 16.21
C ASN A 293 2.73 11.69 14.98
N ILE A 294 1.56 12.18 14.59
CA ILE A 294 1.40 13.10 13.45
C ILE A 294 2.05 14.46 13.74
N ILE A 295 1.89 14.99 14.96
CA ILE A 295 2.49 16.25 15.38
C ILE A 295 4.02 16.15 15.29
N ASN A 296 4.60 15.05 15.79
CA ASN A 296 6.04 14.81 15.71
C ASN A 296 6.55 14.68 14.27
N LEU A 297 5.70 14.27 13.31
CA LEU A 297 6.04 14.32 11.88
C LEU A 297 6.04 15.75 11.30
N ASN A 298 5.34 16.69 11.92
CA ASN A 298 5.16 18.06 11.44
C ASN A 298 6.06 19.09 12.19
N LEU A 299 6.89 18.63 13.13
CA LEU A 299 7.80 19.46 13.95
C LEU A 299 9.19 19.53 13.34
#